data_AF-A0A2D6E2L7-F1
#
_entry.id   AF-A0A2D6E2L7-F1
#
_cell.length_a   1.000
_cell.length_b   1.000
_cell.length_c   1.000
_cell.angle_alpha   90.00
_cell.angle_beta   90.00
_cell.angle_gamma   90.00
#
_symmetry.space_group_name_H-M   'P 1'
#
loop_
_entity.id
_entity.type
_entity.pdbx_description
1 polymer ?
#
loop_
_entity_poly.entity_id
_entity_poly.type
_entity_poly.pdbx_seq_one_letter_code
_entity_poly.pdbx_strand_id
1 'polypeptide(L)'
;MPTVLRTTKECRNVYRDILQGYSFVSEQAFYIKHYKEADLGFLESVYQSFSKKASVMGLLSREDKLKLLNEEDYWTTSEEENYISLSLAVNDAKEHYNKLVIPAQIEAFKEIMEEQEGNLREVAKTRNEIVEPTIESYCDKLINELYVFHAIYKDPELKTSFFTQEEFDNLSYRELGEVVTVYNNAISMFTEENIKKIGVNSFFLNAFLMVDNDPVKFFGKSVLELTVYQMNLFSKGKYYKSILMEGSEPPTEYYDDEKEGVASLVKWFDTEHARMMTKRAADAAKAKQRSMGRR
;
A
#
# COMPACT_ATOMS: atom_id res chain seq x y z
N MET A 1 8.44 -2.00 -9.19
CA MET A 1 8.37 -3.06 -8.16
C MET A 1 8.53 -2.40 -6.80
N PRO A 2 7.74 -2.78 -5.77
CA PRO A 2 7.86 -2.20 -4.45
C PRO A 2 9.26 -2.51 -3.86
N THR A 3 9.88 -1.53 -3.20
CA THR A 3 11.15 -1.77 -2.52
C THR A 3 10.92 -2.60 -1.26
N VAL A 4 11.50 -3.80 -1.20
CA VAL A 4 11.37 -4.72 -0.07
C VAL A 4 12.46 -4.41 0.97
N LEU A 5 12.07 -4.04 2.18
CA LEU A 5 13.03 -3.84 3.29
C LEU A 5 13.57 -5.19 3.75
N ARG A 6 14.89 -5.30 3.92
CA ARG A 6 15.56 -6.54 4.33
C ARG A 6 16.26 -6.40 5.68
N THR A 7 16.80 -5.22 5.97
CA THR A 7 17.63 -4.99 7.15
C THR A 7 16.94 -4.09 8.18
N THR A 8 17.38 -4.19 9.43
CA THR A 8 16.97 -3.30 10.53
C THR A 8 17.28 -1.83 10.25
N LYS A 9 18.39 -1.55 9.52
CA LYS A 9 18.79 -0.18 9.16
C LYS A 9 17.81 0.45 8.17
N GLU A 10 17.42 -0.30 7.14
CA GLU A 10 16.39 0.13 6.19
C GLU A 10 15.05 0.36 6.88
N CYS A 11 14.64 -0.56 7.76
CA CYS A 11 13.43 -0.41 8.57
C CYS A 11 13.46 0.86 9.43
N ARG A 12 14.61 1.20 10.01
CA ARG A 12 14.77 2.41 10.84
C ARG A 12 14.65 3.70 10.02
N ASN A 13 15.15 3.71 8.79
CA ASN A 13 15.03 4.87 7.90
C ASN A 13 13.57 5.13 7.52
N VAL A 14 12.84 4.09 7.12
CA VAL A 14 11.41 4.21 6.79
C VAL A 14 10.60 4.57 8.04
N TYR A 15 10.94 3.99 9.20
CA TYR A 15 10.28 4.33 10.46
C TYR A 15 10.42 5.81 10.82
N ARG A 16 11.59 6.42 10.62
CA ARG A 16 11.79 7.86 10.81
C ARG A 16 10.79 8.68 9.99
N ASP A 17 10.62 8.33 8.72
CA ASP A 17 9.70 9.05 7.83
C ASP A 17 8.24 8.87 8.28
N ILE A 18 7.84 7.66 8.70
CA ILE A 18 6.51 7.42 9.30
C ILE A 18 6.30 8.31 10.53
N LEU A 19 7.29 8.43 11.42
CA LEU A 19 7.18 9.29 12.61
C LEU A 19 7.02 10.77 12.24
N GLN A 20 7.75 11.23 11.23
CA GLN A 20 7.71 12.61 10.76
C GLN A 20 6.40 12.93 10.01
N GLY A 21 5.82 11.94 9.33
CA GLY A 21 4.65 12.12 8.47
C GLY A 21 4.99 12.69 7.10
N TYR A 22 6.26 12.60 6.71
CA TYR A 22 6.75 12.95 5.39
C TYR A 22 8.01 12.16 5.05
N SER A 23 8.35 12.12 3.76
CA SER A 23 9.63 11.62 3.25
C SER A 23 10.41 12.72 2.55
N PHE A 24 11.72 12.81 2.80
CA PHE A 24 12.58 13.77 2.11
C PHE A 24 13.26 13.09 0.91
N VAL A 25 13.11 13.67 -0.27
CA VAL A 25 13.76 13.21 -1.49
C VAL A 25 14.96 14.10 -1.78
N SER A 26 16.17 13.57 -1.58
CA SER A 26 17.40 14.34 -1.64
C SER A 26 17.78 14.81 -3.05
N GLU A 27 17.45 14.02 -4.08
CA GLU A 27 17.83 14.33 -5.47
C GLU A 27 17.13 15.60 -5.99
N GLN A 28 15.85 15.77 -5.66
CA GLN A 28 15.03 16.91 -6.09
C GLN A 28 14.79 17.93 -4.97
N ALA A 29 15.35 17.68 -3.77
CA ALA A 29 15.28 18.54 -2.60
C ALA A 29 13.84 18.96 -2.20
N PHE A 30 12.91 18.01 -2.20
CA PHE A 30 11.54 18.23 -1.76
C PHE A 30 11.08 17.24 -0.71
N TYR A 31 9.98 17.58 -0.04
CA TYR A 31 9.32 16.77 0.97
C TYR A 31 8.02 16.22 0.44
N ILE A 32 7.80 14.92 0.61
CA ILE A 32 6.56 14.23 0.28
C ILE A 32 5.76 14.04 1.56
N LYS A 33 4.63 14.73 1.67
CA LYS A 33 3.64 14.53 2.71
C LYS A 33 3.07 13.11 2.66
N HIS A 34 3.00 12.46 3.81
CA HIS A 34 2.22 11.24 3.97
C HIS A 34 0.77 11.63 4.27
N TYR A 35 -0.17 11.10 3.50
CA TYR A 35 -1.56 11.50 3.59
C TYR A 35 -2.25 11.05 4.88
N LYS A 36 -3.17 11.91 5.34
CA LYS A 36 -4.16 11.64 6.38
C LYS A 36 -5.48 11.26 5.73
N GLU A 37 -6.41 10.69 6.50
CA GLU A 37 -7.75 10.36 6.01
C GLU A 37 -8.51 11.58 5.44
N ALA A 38 -8.33 12.76 6.06
CA ALA A 38 -8.96 13.98 5.56
C ALA A 38 -8.45 14.40 4.18
N ASP A 39 -7.16 14.16 3.90
CA ASP A 39 -6.59 14.47 2.58
C ASP A 39 -7.15 13.53 1.51
N LEU A 40 -7.29 12.24 1.83
CA LEU A 40 -7.92 11.25 0.94
C LEU A 40 -9.39 11.58 0.69
N GLY A 41 -10.12 11.99 1.72
CA GLY A 41 -11.51 12.43 1.58
C GLY A 41 -11.66 13.67 0.69
N PHE A 42 -10.70 14.59 0.72
CA PHE A 42 -10.68 15.72 -0.21
C PHE A 42 -10.49 15.25 -1.65
N LEU A 43 -9.50 14.39 -1.91
CA LEU A 43 -9.23 13.85 -3.25
C LEU A 43 -10.43 13.08 -3.81
N GLU A 44 -11.13 12.32 -2.97
CA GLU A 44 -12.37 11.63 -3.35
C GLU A 44 -13.47 12.61 -3.77
N SER A 45 -13.62 13.74 -3.07
CA SER A 45 -14.59 14.77 -3.45
C SER A 45 -14.26 15.43 -4.80
N VAL A 46 -12.96 15.56 -5.12
CA VAL A 46 -12.48 16.06 -6.41
C VAL A 46 -12.74 15.02 -7.51
N TYR A 47 -12.50 13.73 -7.23
CA TYR A 47 -12.80 12.63 -8.16
C TYR A 47 -14.27 12.67 -8.58
N GLN A 48 -15.19 12.77 -7.63
CA GLN A 48 -16.63 12.83 -7.90
C GLN A 48 -17.02 14.04 -8.76
N SER A 49 -16.31 15.16 -8.61
CA SER A 49 -16.53 16.35 -9.41
C SER A 49 -16.08 16.15 -10.86
N PHE A 50 -14.91 15.54 -11.08
CA PHE A 50 -14.43 15.21 -12.41
C PHE A 50 -15.27 14.13 -13.09
N SER A 51 -15.73 13.13 -12.34
CA SER A 51 -16.61 12.08 -12.87
C SER A 51 -17.91 12.66 -13.44
N LYS A 52 -18.55 13.59 -12.71
CA LYS A 52 -19.72 14.33 -13.20
C LYS A 52 -19.41 15.14 -14.46
N LYS A 53 -18.26 15.83 -14.49
CA LYS A 53 -17.84 16.62 -15.65
C LYS A 53 -17.60 15.72 -16.88
N ALA A 54 -16.89 14.61 -16.72
CA ALA A 54 -16.62 13.64 -17.78
C ALA A 54 -17.91 13.04 -18.35
N SER A 55 -18.87 12.71 -17.48
CA SER A 55 -20.20 12.26 -17.90
C SER A 55 -20.94 13.32 -18.73
N VAL A 56 -20.93 14.60 -18.32
CA VAL A 56 -21.52 15.70 -19.09
C VAL A 56 -20.82 15.90 -20.44
N MET A 57 -19.52 15.60 -20.52
CA MET A 57 -18.75 15.63 -21.77
C MET A 57 -19.03 14.42 -22.68
N GLY A 58 -19.85 13.46 -22.24
CA GLY A 58 -20.24 12.29 -23.02
C GLY A 58 -19.28 11.11 -22.93
N LEU A 59 -18.33 11.11 -22.00
CA LEU A 59 -17.51 9.91 -21.76
C LEU A 59 -18.39 8.81 -21.15
N LEU A 60 -18.19 7.58 -21.62
CA LEU A 60 -18.85 6.40 -21.06
C LEU A 60 -18.10 5.91 -19.82
N SER A 61 -18.83 5.31 -18.90
CA SER A 61 -18.22 4.49 -17.85
C SER A 61 -17.51 3.29 -18.48
N ARG A 62 -16.52 2.72 -17.80
CA ARG A 62 -15.84 1.50 -18.26
C ARG A 62 -16.82 0.36 -18.46
N GLU A 63 -17.78 0.23 -17.55
CA GLU A 63 -18.82 -0.80 -17.63
C GLU A 63 -19.67 -0.63 -18.90
N ASP A 64 -20.17 0.58 -19.16
CA ASP A 64 -21.01 0.84 -20.34
C ASP A 64 -20.22 0.74 -21.65
N LYS A 65 -18.96 1.16 -21.64
CA LYS A 65 -18.06 1.04 -22.77
C LYS A 65 -17.80 -0.43 -23.12
N LEU A 66 -17.54 -1.28 -22.13
CA LEU A 66 -17.34 -2.72 -22.34
C LEU A 66 -18.60 -3.40 -22.88
N LYS A 67 -19.80 -3.03 -22.40
CA LYS A 67 -21.06 -3.54 -22.96
C LYS A 67 -21.21 -3.20 -24.44
N LEU A 68 -20.97 -1.94 -24.81
CA LEU A 68 -21.02 -1.48 -26.20
C LEU A 68 -20.00 -2.23 -27.09
N LEU A 69 -18.76 -2.35 -26.63
CA LEU A 69 -17.71 -3.03 -27.40
C LEU A 69 -17.99 -4.53 -27.59
N ASN A 70 -18.66 -5.17 -26.63
CA ASN A 70 -19.09 -6.55 -26.75
C ASN A 70 -20.27 -6.69 -27.72
N GLU A 71 -21.20 -5.73 -27.75
CA GLU A 71 -22.29 -5.71 -28.74
C GLU A 71 -21.78 -5.50 -30.17
N GLU A 72 -20.71 -4.73 -30.32
CA GLU A 72 -20.07 -4.43 -31.62
C GLU A 72 -18.97 -5.44 -32.02
N ASP A 73 -18.73 -6.47 -31.19
CA ASP A 73 -17.72 -7.53 -31.41
C ASP A 73 -16.27 -6.99 -31.55
N TYR A 74 -15.99 -5.80 -30.98
CA TYR A 74 -14.64 -5.21 -30.94
C TYR A 74 -13.82 -5.67 -29.72
N TRP A 75 -14.51 -6.00 -28.63
CA TRP A 75 -13.90 -6.58 -27.43
C TRP A 75 -14.95 -7.38 -26.67
N THR A 76 -14.80 -8.69 -26.68
CA THR A 76 -15.80 -9.63 -26.17
C THR A 76 -15.67 -9.85 -24.67
N THR A 77 -16.75 -10.36 -24.07
CA THR A 77 -16.77 -10.77 -22.66
C THR A 77 -15.68 -11.80 -22.36
N SER A 78 -15.43 -12.74 -23.29
CA SER A 78 -14.39 -13.75 -23.13
C SER A 78 -12.97 -13.15 -23.14
N GLU A 79 -12.73 -12.12 -23.95
CA GLU A 79 -11.44 -11.41 -23.97
C GLU A 79 -11.24 -10.59 -22.69
N GLU A 80 -12.29 -9.94 -22.20
CA GLU A 80 -12.26 -9.23 -20.91
C GLU A 80 -12.01 -10.19 -19.74
N GLU A 81 -12.70 -11.34 -19.72
CA GLU A 81 -12.49 -12.39 -18.71
C GLU A 81 -11.06 -12.93 -18.73
N ASN A 82 -10.50 -13.15 -19.93
CA ASN A 82 -9.11 -13.56 -20.09
C ASN A 82 -8.15 -12.49 -19.51
N TYR A 83 -8.36 -11.22 -19.86
CA TYR A 83 -7.58 -10.11 -19.30
C TYR A 83 -7.64 -10.07 -17.77
N ILE A 84 -8.84 -10.19 -17.18
CA ILE A 84 -9.02 -10.22 -15.72
C ILE A 84 -8.27 -11.42 -15.11
N SER A 85 -8.36 -12.60 -15.70
CA SER A 85 -7.69 -13.81 -15.21
C SER A 85 -6.17 -13.67 -15.24
N LEU A 86 -5.60 -13.10 -16.30
CA LEU A 86 -4.17 -12.83 -16.42
C LEU A 86 -3.72 -11.79 -15.39
N SER A 87 -4.52 -10.76 -15.17
CA SER A 87 -4.25 -9.74 -14.16
C SER A 87 -4.22 -10.32 -12.74
N LEU A 88 -5.16 -11.22 -12.41
CA LEU A 88 -5.18 -11.91 -11.12
C LEU A 88 -3.97 -12.83 -10.97
N ALA A 89 -3.63 -13.61 -11.99
CA ALA A 89 -2.47 -14.51 -11.97
C ALA A 89 -1.15 -13.74 -11.73
N VAL A 90 -0.96 -12.59 -12.40
CA VAL A 90 0.20 -11.72 -12.18
C VAL A 90 0.23 -11.15 -10.75
N ASN A 91 -0.92 -10.78 -10.20
CA ASN A 91 -0.99 -10.30 -8.81
C ASN A 91 -0.62 -11.40 -7.81
N ASP A 92 -1.18 -12.60 -7.98
CA ASP A 92 -0.85 -13.75 -7.14
C ASP A 92 0.64 -14.12 -7.24
N ALA A 93 1.22 -14.05 -8.44
CA ALA A 93 2.65 -14.24 -8.65
C ALA A 93 3.47 -13.18 -7.89
N LYS A 94 3.09 -11.89 -7.95
CA LYS A 94 3.75 -10.82 -7.18
C LYS A 94 3.68 -11.06 -5.67
N GLU A 95 2.52 -11.45 -5.17
CA GLU A 95 2.38 -11.79 -3.75
C GLU A 95 3.24 -12.98 -3.35
N HIS A 96 3.37 -13.98 -4.22
CA HIS A 96 4.26 -15.12 -3.99
C HIS A 96 5.73 -14.67 -4.00
N TYR A 97 6.13 -13.87 -4.98
CA TYR A 97 7.49 -13.33 -5.11
C TYR A 97 7.93 -12.58 -3.86
N ASN A 98 7.06 -11.73 -3.30
CA ASN A 98 7.36 -10.97 -2.08
C ASN A 98 7.59 -11.86 -0.84
N LYS A 99 7.05 -13.08 -0.83
CA LYS A 99 7.25 -14.05 0.26
C LYS A 99 8.55 -14.85 0.12
N LEU A 100 9.20 -14.82 -1.05
CA LEU A 100 10.45 -15.54 -1.29
C LEU A 100 11.61 -14.84 -0.58
N VAL A 101 12.46 -15.65 0.04
CA VAL A 101 13.63 -15.19 0.81
C VAL A 101 14.92 -15.76 0.23
N ILE A 102 14.86 -16.96 -0.34
CA ILE A 102 16.02 -17.68 -0.87
C ILE A 102 16.43 -17.06 -2.23
N PRO A 103 17.66 -16.56 -2.39
CA PRO A 103 18.11 -15.88 -3.62
C PRO A 103 17.92 -16.71 -4.90
N ALA A 104 18.19 -18.01 -4.86
CA ALA A 104 18.03 -18.89 -6.03
C ALA A 104 16.55 -19.06 -6.45
N GLN A 105 15.62 -19.05 -5.49
CA GLN A 105 14.18 -19.10 -5.77
C GLN A 105 13.68 -17.75 -6.32
N ILE A 106 14.21 -16.65 -5.78
CA ILE A 106 13.90 -15.29 -6.25
C ILE A 106 14.25 -15.16 -7.73
N GLU A 107 15.45 -15.61 -8.13
CA GLU A 107 15.89 -15.48 -9.53
C GLU A 107 15.05 -16.34 -10.48
N ALA A 108 14.83 -17.62 -10.12
CA ALA A 108 14.00 -18.52 -10.94
C ALA A 108 12.55 -18.05 -11.07
N PHE A 109 11.96 -17.52 -9.98
CA PHE A 109 10.58 -17.03 -10.00
C PHE A 109 10.44 -15.70 -10.73
N LYS A 110 11.50 -14.88 -10.74
CA LYS A 110 11.53 -13.62 -11.46
C LYS A 110 11.35 -13.83 -12.97
N GLU A 111 12.01 -14.83 -13.57
CA GLU A 111 11.84 -15.17 -14.99
C GLU A 111 10.39 -15.52 -15.33
N ILE A 112 9.74 -16.35 -14.49
CA ILE A 112 8.32 -16.73 -14.65
C ILE A 112 7.42 -15.50 -14.55
N MET A 113 7.68 -14.61 -13.60
CA MET A 113 6.90 -13.40 -13.39
C MET A 113 7.07 -12.43 -14.57
N GLU A 114 8.29 -12.28 -15.11
CA GLU A 114 8.56 -11.44 -16.29
C GLU A 114 7.80 -11.95 -17.52
N GLU A 115 7.70 -13.26 -17.72
CA GLU A 115 6.89 -13.86 -18.79
C GLU A 115 5.39 -13.55 -18.61
N GLN A 116 4.83 -13.77 -17.42
CA GLN A 116 3.42 -13.49 -17.15
C GLN A 116 3.09 -11.99 -17.27
N GLU A 117 3.97 -11.12 -16.77
CA GLU A 117 3.83 -9.67 -16.94
C GLU A 117 3.92 -9.26 -18.41
N GLY A 118 4.77 -9.90 -19.20
CA GLY A 118 4.86 -9.70 -20.64
C GLY A 118 3.54 -10.02 -21.35
N ASN A 119 2.97 -11.20 -21.07
CA ASN A 119 1.69 -11.63 -21.64
C ASN A 119 0.55 -10.67 -21.25
N LEU A 120 0.46 -10.30 -19.98
CA LEU A 120 -0.53 -9.32 -19.53
C LEU A 120 -0.33 -7.96 -20.20
N ARG A 121 0.91 -7.51 -20.40
CA ARG A 121 1.21 -6.22 -21.02
C ARG A 121 0.69 -6.13 -22.45
N GLU A 122 0.89 -7.18 -23.25
CA GLU A 122 0.39 -7.21 -24.62
C GLU A 122 -1.14 -7.15 -24.67
N VAL A 123 -1.83 -7.98 -23.87
CA VAL A 123 -3.30 -7.97 -23.79
C VAL A 123 -3.83 -6.64 -23.25
N ALA A 124 -3.20 -6.10 -22.21
CA ALA A 124 -3.57 -4.82 -21.60
C ALA A 124 -3.41 -3.67 -22.59
N LYS A 125 -2.37 -3.68 -23.42
CA LYS A 125 -2.14 -2.67 -24.45
C LYS A 125 -3.29 -2.66 -25.46
N THR A 126 -3.60 -3.82 -26.04
CA THR A 126 -4.72 -3.97 -26.99
C THR A 126 -6.04 -3.53 -26.36
N ARG A 127 -6.30 -3.99 -25.13
CA ARG A 127 -7.49 -3.60 -24.38
C ARG A 127 -7.58 -2.10 -24.19
N ASN A 128 -6.52 -1.45 -23.74
CA ASN A 128 -6.54 -0.01 -23.46
C ASN A 128 -6.70 0.82 -24.73
N GLU A 129 -6.13 0.38 -25.86
CA GLU A 129 -6.33 1.04 -27.16
C GLU A 129 -7.79 1.06 -27.63
N ILE A 130 -8.60 0.08 -27.21
CA ILE A 130 -10.00 -0.07 -27.61
C ILE A 130 -10.96 0.51 -26.56
N VAL A 131 -10.67 0.25 -25.28
CA VAL A 131 -11.56 0.60 -24.16
C VAL A 131 -11.40 2.06 -23.75
N GLU A 132 -10.19 2.62 -23.80
CA GLU A 132 -9.97 4.01 -23.40
C GLU A 132 -10.37 5.01 -24.51
N PRO A 133 -10.82 6.23 -24.17
CA PRO A 133 -10.98 6.77 -22.81
C PRO A 133 -12.32 6.38 -22.15
N THR A 134 -12.28 6.25 -20.82
CA THR A 134 -13.45 6.03 -19.95
C THR A 134 -13.52 7.13 -18.90
N ILE A 135 -14.66 7.30 -18.23
CA ILE A 135 -14.78 8.23 -17.08
C ILE A 135 -13.70 7.91 -16.05
N GLU A 136 -13.51 6.63 -15.73
CA GLU A 136 -12.56 6.13 -14.75
C GLU A 136 -11.14 6.46 -15.18
N SER A 137 -10.71 6.10 -16.39
CA SER A 137 -9.34 6.38 -16.83
C SER A 137 -9.04 7.89 -16.93
N TYR A 138 -10.03 8.71 -17.28
CA TYR A 138 -9.91 10.16 -17.24
C TYR A 138 -9.73 10.70 -15.82
N CYS A 139 -10.58 10.26 -14.87
CA CYS A 139 -10.53 10.72 -13.49
C CYS A 139 -9.28 10.21 -12.76
N ASP A 140 -8.90 8.95 -12.96
CA ASP A 140 -7.73 8.32 -12.36
C ASP A 140 -6.45 9.07 -12.75
N LYS A 141 -6.33 9.49 -14.02
CA LYS A 141 -5.19 10.29 -14.49
C LYS A 141 -5.12 11.63 -13.78
N LEU A 142 -6.21 12.40 -13.78
CA LEU A 142 -6.24 13.73 -13.15
C LEU A 142 -6.02 13.66 -11.64
N ILE A 143 -6.60 12.66 -10.98
CA ILE A 143 -6.46 12.49 -9.54
C ILE A 143 -5.05 12.06 -9.18
N ASN A 144 -4.39 11.21 -9.97
CA ASN A 144 -2.99 10.88 -9.75
C ASN A 144 -2.09 12.13 -9.84
N GLU A 145 -2.30 12.98 -10.84
CA GLU A 145 -1.57 14.24 -10.98
C GLU A 145 -1.79 15.16 -9.77
N LEU A 146 -3.04 15.34 -9.33
CA LEU A 146 -3.37 16.11 -8.13
C LEU A 146 -2.84 15.48 -6.84
N TYR A 147 -2.82 14.16 -6.77
CA TYR A 147 -2.27 13.40 -5.64
C TYR A 147 -0.80 13.72 -5.45
N VAL A 148 -0.04 13.80 -6.55
CA VAL A 148 1.37 14.15 -6.51
C VAL A 148 1.54 15.65 -6.20
N PHE A 149 0.78 16.51 -6.86
CA PHE A 149 0.82 17.96 -6.62
C PHE A 149 0.59 18.33 -5.14
N HIS A 150 -0.46 17.77 -4.51
CA HIS A 150 -0.80 18.06 -3.12
C HIS A 150 0.10 17.38 -2.09
N ALA A 151 0.96 16.45 -2.52
CA ALA A 151 1.89 15.76 -1.66
C ALA A 151 3.27 16.42 -1.57
N ILE A 152 3.67 17.28 -2.52
CA ILE A 152 5.06 17.77 -2.59
C ILE A 152 5.20 19.19 -2.03
N TYR A 153 6.16 19.36 -1.11
CA TYR A 153 6.42 20.60 -0.36
C TYR A 153 7.91 20.98 -0.38
N LYS A 154 8.18 22.28 -0.18
CA LYS A 154 9.54 22.84 -0.08
C LYS A 154 10.13 22.71 1.32
N ASP A 155 9.29 22.57 2.33
CA ASP A 155 9.67 22.60 3.74
C ASP A 155 9.19 21.34 4.51
N PRO A 156 9.91 20.94 5.57
CA PRO A 156 9.54 19.79 6.40
C PRO A 156 8.27 20.03 7.23
N GLU A 157 7.88 21.29 7.46
CA GLU A 157 6.62 21.63 8.11
C GLU A 157 5.39 21.48 7.20
N LEU A 158 5.60 21.20 5.91
CA LEU A 158 4.57 21.01 4.88
C LEU A 158 3.65 22.22 4.72
N LYS A 159 4.22 23.44 4.81
CA LYS A 159 3.47 24.70 4.70
C LYS A 159 3.47 25.28 3.29
N THR A 160 4.58 25.11 2.57
CA THR A 160 4.80 25.71 1.26
C THR A 160 4.82 24.62 0.21
N SER A 161 3.80 24.58 -0.65
CA SER A 161 3.79 23.65 -1.78
C SER A 161 4.99 23.88 -2.69
N PHE A 162 5.50 22.79 -3.28
CA PHE A 162 6.66 22.84 -4.16
C PHE A 162 6.36 23.54 -5.48
N PHE A 163 5.17 23.31 -6.03
CA PHE A 163 4.67 24.00 -7.20
C PHE A 163 3.52 24.91 -6.80
N THR A 164 3.46 26.10 -7.39
CA THR A 164 2.21 26.84 -7.49
C THR A 164 1.28 26.15 -8.51
N GLN A 165 -0.02 26.45 -8.46
CA GLN A 165 -0.96 25.91 -9.45
C GLN A 165 -0.53 26.26 -10.88
N GLU A 166 -0.08 27.50 -11.10
CA GLU A 166 0.38 27.96 -12.42
C GLU A 166 1.66 27.24 -12.87
N GLU A 167 2.62 27.02 -11.98
CA GLU A 167 3.82 26.24 -12.31
C GLU A 167 3.47 24.80 -12.65
N PHE A 168 2.56 24.18 -11.90
CA PHE A 168 2.13 22.80 -12.12
C PHE A 168 1.39 22.64 -13.45
N ASP A 169 0.45 23.54 -13.75
CA ASP A 169 -0.33 23.52 -14.99
C ASP A 169 0.55 23.74 -16.24
N ASN A 170 1.72 24.38 -16.06
CA ASN A 170 2.69 24.62 -17.12
C ASN A 170 3.78 23.53 -17.24
N LEU A 171 3.78 22.50 -16.38
CA LEU A 171 4.73 21.39 -16.49
C LEU A 171 4.52 20.65 -17.81
N SER A 172 5.62 20.34 -18.50
CA SER A 172 5.56 19.45 -19.66
C SER A 172 5.19 18.03 -19.22
N TYR A 173 4.63 17.25 -20.15
CA TYR A 173 4.31 15.83 -19.91
C TYR A 173 5.52 15.03 -19.39
N ARG A 174 6.72 15.39 -19.84
CA ARG A 174 7.97 14.75 -19.38
C ARG A 174 8.27 15.10 -17.93
N GLU A 175 8.22 16.38 -17.56
CA GLU A 175 8.51 16.83 -16.19
C GLU A 175 7.48 16.26 -15.21
N LEU A 176 6.19 16.27 -15.58
CA LEU A 176 5.14 15.67 -14.76
C LEU A 176 5.40 14.17 -14.56
N GLY A 177 5.75 13.45 -15.63
CA GLY A 177 6.12 12.03 -15.55
C GLY A 177 7.32 11.74 -14.66
N GLU A 178 8.34 12.60 -14.68
CA GLU A 178 9.51 12.52 -13.79
C GLU A 178 9.09 12.72 -12.33
N VAL A 179 8.30 13.77 -12.03
CA VAL A 179 7.82 14.06 -10.67
C VAL A 179 6.97 12.90 -10.12
N VAL A 180 6.03 12.37 -10.93
CA VAL A 180 5.18 11.23 -10.55
C VAL A 180 6.03 9.98 -10.31
N THR A 181 7.07 9.75 -11.13
CA THR A 181 7.98 8.60 -10.96
C THR A 181 8.76 8.70 -9.65
N VAL A 182 9.34 9.87 -9.36
CA VAL A 182 10.06 10.12 -8.10
C VAL A 182 9.14 9.93 -6.90
N TYR A 183 7.92 10.48 -6.97
CA TYR A 183 6.91 10.30 -5.94
C TYR A 183 6.59 8.81 -5.70
N ASN A 184 6.27 8.07 -6.76
CA ASN A 184 5.91 6.66 -6.66
C ASN A 184 7.06 5.82 -6.10
N ASN A 185 8.31 6.11 -6.49
CA ASN A 185 9.48 5.44 -5.94
C ASN A 185 9.63 5.69 -4.44
N ALA A 186 9.48 6.94 -4.00
CA ALA A 186 9.57 7.30 -2.59
C ALA A 186 8.44 6.66 -1.76
N ILE A 187 7.22 6.59 -2.29
CA ILE A 187 6.09 5.99 -1.58
C ILE A 187 6.12 4.44 -1.61
N SER A 188 6.82 3.84 -2.58
CA SER A 188 6.89 2.38 -2.74
C SER A 188 7.48 1.62 -1.55
N MET A 189 8.15 2.29 -0.62
CA MET A 189 8.70 1.69 0.61
C MET A 189 7.65 1.54 1.72
N PHE A 190 6.49 2.20 1.63
CA PHE A 190 5.45 2.18 2.68
C PHE A 190 4.37 1.12 2.43
N THR A 191 4.76 -0.08 2.00
CA THR A 191 3.85 -1.21 1.82
C THR A 191 3.44 -1.81 3.16
N GLU A 192 2.31 -2.54 3.18
CA GLU A 192 1.87 -3.25 4.39
C GLU A 192 2.95 -4.21 4.90
N GLU A 193 3.61 -4.94 4.01
CA GLU A 193 4.69 -5.85 4.35
C GLU A 193 5.86 -5.14 5.03
N ASN A 194 6.28 -4.00 4.49
CA ASN A 194 7.35 -3.21 5.09
C ASN A 194 6.94 -2.62 6.44
N ILE A 195 5.68 -2.23 6.61
CA ILE A 195 5.16 -1.77 7.90
C ILE A 195 5.16 -2.91 8.93
N LYS A 196 4.84 -4.15 8.54
CA LYS A 196 4.99 -5.34 9.41
C LYS A 196 6.45 -5.52 9.84
N LYS A 197 7.39 -5.43 8.89
CA LYS A 197 8.83 -5.52 9.17
C LYS A 197 9.29 -4.46 10.17
N ILE A 198 8.84 -3.21 10.02
CA ILE A 198 9.13 -2.15 11.00
C ILE A 198 8.53 -2.51 12.37
N GLY A 199 7.28 -2.99 12.38
CA GLY A 199 6.55 -3.30 13.59
C GLY A 199 7.12 -4.44 14.44
N VAL A 200 7.89 -5.37 13.85
CA VAL A 200 8.54 -6.46 14.61
C VAL A 200 9.93 -6.11 15.13
N ASN A 201 10.48 -4.97 14.73
CA ASN A 201 11.82 -4.57 15.16
C ASN A 201 11.82 -4.07 16.61
N SER A 202 12.91 -4.39 17.34
CA SER A 202 13.08 -4.03 18.75
C SER A 202 13.01 -2.52 19.01
N PHE A 203 13.53 -1.68 18.09
CA PHE A 203 13.47 -0.22 18.25
C PHE A 203 12.04 0.32 18.31
N PHE A 204 11.11 -0.32 17.61
CA PHE A 204 9.69 0.07 17.62
C PHE A 204 8.96 -0.63 18.76
N LEU A 205 9.10 -1.96 18.88
CA LEU A 205 8.39 -2.75 19.89
C LEU A 205 8.70 -2.27 21.31
N ASN A 206 9.98 -2.00 21.62
CA ASN A 206 10.35 -1.56 22.97
C ASN A 206 9.68 -0.23 23.33
N ALA A 207 9.64 0.72 22.39
CA ALA A 207 8.95 1.99 22.59
C ALA A 207 7.43 1.79 22.70
N PHE A 208 6.86 0.92 21.86
CA PHE A 208 5.43 0.64 21.84
C PHE A 208 4.93 -0.08 23.10
N LEU A 209 5.73 -1.00 23.65
CA LEU A 209 5.42 -1.72 24.89
C LEU A 209 5.27 -0.78 26.09
N MET A 210 5.96 0.36 26.10
CA MET A 210 5.87 1.38 27.15
C MET A 210 4.57 2.21 27.12
N VAL A 211 3.77 2.14 26.05
CA VAL A 211 2.57 2.98 25.87
C VAL A 211 1.27 2.18 26.00
N ASP A 212 0.25 2.77 26.62
CA ASP A 212 -1.05 2.14 26.89
C ASP A 212 -1.97 2.03 25.67
N ASN A 213 -1.59 1.34 24.59
CA ASN A 213 -2.44 1.11 23.39
C ASN A 213 -3.17 2.36 22.87
N ASP A 214 -2.62 3.54 23.15
CA ASP A 214 -3.17 4.85 22.90
C ASP A 214 -2.29 5.57 21.86
N PRO A 215 -2.81 5.81 20.64
CA PRO A 215 -2.05 6.42 19.56
C PRO A 215 -1.64 7.87 19.87
N VAL A 216 -2.42 8.57 20.70
CA VAL A 216 -2.13 9.96 21.07
C VAL A 216 -0.90 9.99 21.99
N LYS A 217 -0.79 9.06 22.92
CA LYS A 217 0.39 8.94 23.78
C LYS A 217 1.65 8.54 23.00
N PHE A 218 1.51 7.71 21.96
CA PHE A 218 2.65 7.23 21.19
C PHE A 218 3.19 8.27 20.20
N PHE A 219 2.32 8.91 19.42
CA PHE A 219 2.73 9.90 18.40
C PHE A 219 2.69 11.35 18.89
N GLY A 220 2.07 11.63 20.03
CA GLY A 220 1.90 12.99 20.56
C GLY A 220 0.92 13.86 19.76
N LYS A 221 0.08 13.26 18.90
CA LYS A 221 -0.85 13.95 18.01
C LYS A 221 -2.27 13.35 18.12
N SER A 222 -3.28 14.15 17.81
CA SER A 222 -4.65 13.66 17.68
C SER A 222 -4.73 12.57 16.61
N VAL A 223 -5.61 11.58 16.80
CA VAL A 223 -5.84 10.50 15.83
C VAL A 223 -6.24 11.04 14.45
N LEU A 224 -6.97 12.16 14.42
CA LEU A 224 -7.39 12.83 13.17
C LEU A 224 -6.22 13.43 12.39
N GLU A 225 -5.09 13.66 13.05
CA GLU A 225 -3.88 14.25 12.47
C GLU A 225 -2.85 13.18 12.07
N LEU A 226 -3.12 11.90 12.36
CA LEU A 226 -2.22 10.82 12.02
C LEU A 226 -2.33 10.47 10.54
N THR A 227 -1.17 10.17 9.96
CA THR A 227 -1.10 9.71 8.58
C THR A 227 -1.56 8.25 8.50
N VAL A 228 -1.97 7.81 7.31
CA VAL A 228 -2.39 6.42 7.08
C VAL A 228 -1.28 5.44 7.48
N TYR A 229 -0.01 5.78 7.22
CA TYR A 229 1.13 4.93 7.61
C TYR A 229 1.34 4.87 9.12
N GLN A 230 1.14 5.98 9.84
CA GLN A 230 1.20 5.99 11.31
C GLN A 230 0.09 5.12 11.90
N MET A 231 -1.13 5.23 11.39
CA MET A 231 -2.28 4.41 11.80
C MET A 231 -2.06 2.93 11.53
N ASN A 232 -1.52 2.58 10.36
CA ASN A 232 -1.19 1.21 9.99
C ASN A 232 -0.11 0.62 10.89
N LEU A 233 0.98 1.35 11.12
CA LEU A 233 2.06 0.90 12.01
C LEU A 233 1.57 0.71 13.45
N PHE A 234 0.78 1.66 13.95
CA PHE A 234 0.20 1.57 15.29
C PHE A 234 -0.69 0.34 15.46
N SER A 235 -1.54 0.08 14.47
CA SER A 235 -2.43 -1.09 14.46
C SER A 235 -1.64 -2.40 14.49
N LYS A 236 -0.54 -2.50 13.71
CA LYS A 236 0.37 -3.66 13.79
C LYS A 236 1.06 -3.76 15.15
N GLY A 237 1.49 -2.64 15.74
CA GLY A 237 2.08 -2.60 17.08
C GLY A 237 1.16 -3.13 18.17
N LYS A 238 -0.13 -2.72 18.18
CA LYS A 238 -1.12 -3.25 19.14
C LYS A 238 -1.22 -4.76 19.06
N TYR A 239 -1.20 -5.26 17.84
CA TYR A 239 -1.31 -6.66 17.54
C TYR A 239 -0.08 -7.44 18.04
N TYR A 240 1.15 -7.00 17.73
CA TYR A 240 2.37 -7.64 18.23
C TYR A 240 2.51 -7.55 19.75
N LYS A 241 2.13 -6.41 20.36
CA LYS A 241 2.06 -6.27 21.82
C LYS A 241 1.13 -7.30 22.46
N SER A 242 -0.04 -7.57 21.86
CA SER A 242 -0.96 -8.59 22.37
C SER A 242 -0.35 -9.99 22.35
N ILE A 243 0.48 -10.33 21.36
CA ILE A 243 1.17 -11.62 21.28
C ILE A 243 2.18 -11.76 22.42
N LEU A 244 3.03 -10.75 22.60
CA LEU A 244 4.08 -10.76 23.61
C LEU A 244 3.50 -10.81 25.03
N MET A 245 2.39 -10.12 25.28
CA MET A 245 1.71 -10.15 26.58
C MET A 245 1.07 -11.52 26.91
N GLU A 246 0.82 -12.38 25.92
CA GLU A 246 0.35 -13.76 26.15
C GLU A 246 1.50 -14.72 26.52
N GLY A 247 2.75 -14.24 26.55
CA GLY A 247 3.93 -14.99 26.99
C GLY A 247 4.67 -15.72 25.87
N SER A 248 4.28 -15.52 24.61
CA SER A 248 5.05 -15.99 23.46
C SER A 248 6.18 -14.99 23.18
N GLU A 249 7.43 -15.44 23.24
CA GLU A 249 8.60 -14.66 22.83
C GLU A 249 9.25 -15.28 21.59
N PRO A 250 9.69 -14.47 20.62
CA PRO A 250 10.40 -14.98 19.46
C PRO A 250 11.79 -15.50 19.85
N PRO A 251 12.31 -16.54 19.17
CA PRO A 251 13.67 -17.02 19.33
C PRO A 251 14.71 -15.90 19.21
N THR A 252 15.70 -15.87 20.12
CA THR A 252 16.77 -14.86 20.12
C THR A 252 17.58 -14.85 18.84
N GLU A 253 17.75 -16.02 18.22
CA GLU A 253 18.46 -16.23 16.94
C GLU A 253 17.93 -15.35 15.80
N TYR A 254 16.63 -14.98 15.83
CA TYR A 254 16.04 -14.14 14.79
C TYR A 254 16.42 -12.66 14.91
N TYR A 255 16.92 -12.21 16.06
CA TYR A 255 17.40 -10.84 16.24
C TYR A 255 18.85 -10.64 15.78
N ASP A 256 19.63 -11.73 15.76
CA ASP A 256 21.06 -11.71 15.43
C ASP A 256 21.32 -11.86 13.92
N ASP A 257 20.34 -12.35 13.15
CA ASP A 257 20.43 -12.46 11.70
C ASP A 257 20.12 -11.13 11.00
N GLU A 258 21.17 -10.43 10.55
CA GLU A 258 21.03 -9.14 9.85
C GLU A 258 20.32 -9.22 8.49
N LYS A 259 20.28 -10.40 7.84
CA LYS A 259 19.75 -10.57 6.47
C LYS A 259 18.36 -11.17 6.43
N GLU A 260 18.09 -12.19 7.23
CA GLU A 260 16.80 -12.90 7.24
C GLU A 260 16.05 -12.73 8.56
N GLY A 261 16.66 -12.16 9.60
CA GLY A 261 16.07 -12.04 10.92
C GLY A 261 14.74 -11.27 10.91
N VAL A 262 14.68 -10.14 10.22
CA VAL A 262 13.45 -9.34 10.10
C VAL A 262 12.31 -10.13 9.43
N ALA A 263 12.61 -10.89 8.38
CA ALA A 263 11.62 -11.71 7.68
C ALA A 263 11.15 -12.89 8.55
N SER A 264 12.08 -13.53 9.26
CA SER A 264 11.80 -14.62 10.20
C SER A 264 10.95 -14.16 11.37
N LEU A 265 11.21 -12.97 11.92
CA LEU A 265 10.38 -12.36 12.96
C LEU A 265 8.96 -12.12 12.48
N VAL A 266 8.77 -11.54 11.28
CA VAL A 266 7.42 -11.33 10.72
C VAL A 266 6.67 -12.65 10.59
N LYS A 267 7.31 -13.70 10.04
CA LYS A 267 6.70 -15.04 9.90
C LYS A 267 6.33 -15.65 11.25
N TRP A 268 7.17 -15.49 12.26
CA TRP A 268 6.90 -15.97 13.61
C TRP A 268 5.68 -15.28 14.20
N PHE A 269 5.63 -13.95 14.15
CA PHE A 269 4.47 -13.20 14.67
C PHE A 269 3.19 -13.57 13.93
N ASP A 270 3.21 -13.66 12.59
CA ASP A 270 2.04 -14.04 11.79
C ASP A 270 1.55 -15.48 12.11
N THR A 271 2.47 -16.39 12.43
CA THR A 271 2.14 -17.77 12.84
C THR A 271 1.49 -17.80 14.23
N GLU A 272 2.05 -17.07 15.19
CA GLU A 272 1.48 -16.96 16.54
C GLU A 272 0.10 -16.28 16.50
N HIS A 273 -0.11 -15.34 15.58
CA HIS A 273 -1.45 -14.79 15.34
C HIS A 273 -2.48 -15.87 15.05
N ALA A 274 -2.15 -16.71 14.07
CA ALA A 274 -3.08 -17.65 13.50
C ALA A 274 -3.48 -18.68 14.56
N ARG A 275 -2.50 -19.07 15.38
CA ARG A 275 -2.70 -19.89 16.58
C ARG A 275 -3.62 -19.21 17.59
N MET A 276 -3.34 -17.95 17.94
CA MET A 276 -4.17 -17.19 18.89
C MET A 276 -5.61 -17.02 18.41
N MET A 277 -5.82 -16.66 17.16
CA MET A 277 -7.15 -16.48 16.58
C MET A 277 -7.93 -17.79 16.53
N THR A 278 -7.26 -18.89 16.18
CA THR A 278 -7.87 -20.23 16.20
C THR A 278 -8.28 -20.63 17.62
N LYS A 279 -7.42 -20.38 18.61
CA LYS A 279 -7.71 -20.67 20.02
C LYS A 279 -8.88 -19.85 20.54
N ARG A 280 -8.90 -18.54 20.28
CA ARG A 280 -10.00 -17.63 20.66
C ARG A 280 -11.32 -18.02 20.00
N ALA A 281 -11.30 -18.40 18.72
CA ALA A 281 -12.49 -18.88 18.02
C ALA A 281 -13.03 -20.19 18.62
N ALA A 282 -12.14 -21.13 18.95
CA ALA A 282 -12.51 -22.38 19.60
C ALA A 282 -13.11 -22.15 21.00
N ASP A 283 -12.55 -21.23 21.78
CA ASP A 283 -13.05 -20.88 23.11
C ASP A 283 -14.39 -20.15 23.06
N ALA A 284 -14.59 -19.24 22.10
CA ALA A 284 -15.86 -18.58 21.85
C ALA A 284 -16.95 -19.57 21.41
N ALA A 285 -16.62 -20.55 20.56
CA ALA A 285 -17.54 -21.60 20.15
C ALA A 285 -17.96 -22.49 21.34
N LYS A 286 -17.02 -22.87 22.21
CA LYS A 286 -17.29 -23.62 23.45
C LYS A 286 -18.16 -22.83 24.43
N ALA A 287 -17.92 -21.52 24.57
CA ALA A 287 -18.74 -20.65 25.42
C ALA A 287 -20.18 -20.53 24.89
N LYS A 288 -20.35 -20.42 23.57
CA LYS A 288 -21.67 -20.38 22.92
C LYS A 288 -22.44 -21.70 23.09
N GLN A 289 -21.79 -22.86 22.93
CA GLN A 289 -22.39 -24.17 23.21
C GLN A 289 -22.80 -24.33 24.68
N ARG A 290 -21.98 -23.88 25.64
CA ARG A 290 -22.32 -23.90 27.07
C ARG A 290 -23.50 -23.00 27.44
N SER A 291 -23.69 -21.89 26.69
CA SER A 291 -24.85 -21.01 26.88
C SER A 291 -26.15 -21.56 26.29
N MET A 292 -26.07 -22.35 25.21
CA MET A 292 -27.23 -22.97 24.56
C MET A 292 -27.68 -24.26 25.27
N GLY A 293 -26.77 -25.03 25.88
CA GLY A 293 -27.10 -26.23 26.67
C GLY A 293 -27.67 -25.96 28.07
N ARG A 294 -27.93 -24.69 28.42
CA ARG A 294 -28.50 -24.26 29.71
C ARG A 294 -29.93 -23.68 29.58
N ARG A 295 -30.57 -23.84 28.41
CA ARG A 295 -31.99 -23.52 28.18
C ARG A 295 -32.83 -24.78 28.08
#